data_AF-A0A968J153-F1
#
_entry.id   AF-A0A968J153-F1
#
_cell.length_a   1.000
_cell.length_b   1.000
_cell.length_c   1.000
_cell.angle_alpha   90.00
_cell.angle_beta   90.00
_cell.angle_gamma   90.00
#
_symmetry.space_group_name_H-M   'P 1'
#
loop_
_entity.id
_entity.type
_entity.pdbx_description
1 polymer ?
#
loop_
_entity_poly.entity_id
_entity_poly.type
_entity_poly.pdbx_seq_one_letter_code
_entity_poly.pdbx_strand_id
1 'polypeptide(L)'
;MFKLINLTKISSTALLGILATGTLISQSAMATPVRIDSLDTTRVPATSRTGNVCDKNGDNCASKNYGTGTNIKLNGFKAGGKDYSILKLVDEARFQRVNNNKVQGIRHIYFLEAGSNNSIGSSAVFTMEDAVRSDFINGGTDNVFANDSGVNFNNIERVDFLIKSGLIVKPDYVNDA
;
A
#
# COMPACT_ATOMS: atom_id res chain seq x y z
N MET A 1 48.35 59.41 23.76
CA MET A 1 48.34 58.37 24.81
C MET A 1 48.79 57.06 24.19
N PHE A 2 49.63 56.31 24.90
CA PHE A 2 50.44 55.19 24.40
C PHE A 2 49.64 53.98 23.86
N LYS A 3 50.16 53.45 22.74
CA LYS A 3 50.21 52.07 22.21
C LYS A 3 49.38 50.96 22.88
N LEU A 4 48.74 50.15 22.02
CA LEU A 4 49.25 48.80 21.77
C LEU A 4 49.40 48.56 20.25
N ILE A 5 50.54 47.98 19.90
CA ILE A 5 51.03 47.56 18.58
C ILE A 5 51.32 46.06 18.74
N ASN A 6 50.84 45.18 17.85
CA ASN A 6 51.56 44.35 16.86
C ASN A 6 50.94 42.93 16.87
N LEU A 7 51.05 42.01 15.89
CA LEU A 7 51.89 41.83 14.70
C LEU A 7 51.19 40.75 13.82
N THR A 8 51.14 41.02 12.51
CA THR A 8 51.28 40.11 11.34
C THR A 8 51.38 38.57 11.51
N LYS A 9 50.78 37.83 10.57
CA LYS A 9 51.43 37.12 9.43
C LYS A 9 50.38 36.32 8.65
N ILE A 10 50.14 36.60 7.35
CA ILE A 10 50.83 36.08 6.15
C ILE A 10 50.81 34.55 6.04
N SER A 11 50.06 34.02 5.08
CA SER A 11 50.51 33.12 3.99
C SER A 11 49.28 32.60 3.23
N SER A 12 49.19 32.81 1.91
CA SER A 12 49.55 31.81 0.89
C SER A 12 48.64 30.57 0.98
N THR A 13 47.82 30.18 0.02
CA THR A 13 48.13 29.84 -1.37
C THR A 13 46.82 29.48 -2.08
N ALA A 14 46.74 29.81 -3.38
CA ALA A 14 46.06 29.09 -4.45
C ALA A 14 44.84 28.19 -4.14
N LEU A 15 43.70 28.52 -4.74
CA LEU A 15 42.84 27.53 -5.40
C LEU A 15 42.22 28.21 -6.62
N LEU A 16 42.98 28.34 -7.72
CA LEU A 16 42.82 27.48 -8.90
C LEU A 16 41.39 26.97 -9.09
N GLY A 17 40.83 27.38 -10.23
CA GLY A 17 39.45 27.13 -10.60
C GLY A 17 39.07 25.66 -10.52
N ILE A 18 38.01 25.40 -9.79
CA ILE A 18 37.19 24.23 -10.03
C ILE A 18 36.18 24.68 -11.08
N LEU A 19 36.49 24.32 -12.33
CA LEU A 19 35.47 24.11 -13.35
C LEU A 19 34.44 23.18 -12.69
N ALA A 20 33.31 23.73 -12.26
CA ALA A 20 32.17 22.91 -11.91
C ALA A 20 31.71 22.27 -13.22
N THR A 21 32.27 21.09 -13.54
CA THR A 21 31.57 20.14 -14.39
C THR A 21 30.28 19.86 -13.66
N GLY A 22 29.24 20.62 -13.99
CA GLY A 22 27.88 20.30 -13.63
C GLY A 22 27.61 18.95 -14.25
N THR A 23 27.81 17.89 -13.47
CA THR A 23 27.12 16.64 -13.69
C THR A 23 25.65 16.99 -13.55
N LEU A 24 25.04 17.33 -14.68
CA LEU A 24 23.61 17.15 -14.87
C LEU A 24 23.37 15.70 -14.45
N ILE A 25 22.84 15.51 -13.24
CA ILE A 25 22.18 14.27 -12.90
C ILE A 25 21.01 14.24 -13.88
N SER A 26 21.25 13.61 -15.03
CA SER A 26 20.19 13.20 -15.93
C SER A 26 19.21 12.46 -15.03
N GLN A 27 18.05 13.08 -14.79
CA GLN A 27 16.90 12.32 -14.35
C GLN A 27 16.76 11.23 -15.38
N SER A 28 17.10 10.00 -15.00
CA SER A 28 16.82 8.83 -15.80
C SER A 28 15.34 8.94 -16.15
N ALA A 29 15.02 9.03 -17.45
CA ALA A 29 13.65 9.03 -17.91
C ALA A 29 12.94 7.90 -17.17
N MET A 30 11.92 8.23 -16.36
CA MET A 30 11.19 7.21 -15.61
C MET A 30 10.73 6.18 -16.63
N ALA A 31 11.22 4.95 -16.49
CA ALA A 31 10.88 3.87 -17.40
C ALA A 31 9.34 3.85 -17.52
N THR A 32 8.85 3.83 -18.75
CA THR A 32 7.41 3.76 -19.01
C THR A 32 6.83 2.61 -18.18
N PRO A 33 5.73 2.82 -17.44
CA PRO A 33 5.13 1.78 -16.62
C PRO A 33 4.91 0.52 -17.45
N VAL A 34 5.51 -0.59 -17.01
CA VAL A 34 5.34 -1.89 -17.66
C VAL A 34 3.94 -2.39 -17.30
N ARG A 35 3.17 -2.77 -18.32
CA ARG A 35 1.82 -3.32 -18.12
C ARG A 35 1.89 -4.75 -17.59
N ILE A 36 0.86 -5.15 -16.85
CA ILE A 36 0.64 -6.56 -16.51
C ILE A 36 0.17 -7.27 -17.77
N ASP A 37 0.93 -8.27 -18.21
CA ASP A 37 0.65 -9.07 -19.39
C ASP A 37 -0.37 -10.17 -19.08
N SER A 38 -0.23 -10.82 -17.92
CA SER A 38 -1.14 -11.88 -17.46
C SER A 38 -1.08 -12.09 -15.95
N LEU A 39 -2.15 -12.61 -15.36
CA LEU A 39 -2.21 -13.02 -13.96
C LEU A 39 -2.05 -14.55 -13.84
N ASP A 40 -1.26 -15.00 -12.87
CA ASP A 40 -1.26 -16.39 -12.40
C ASP A 40 -2.23 -16.48 -11.22
N THR A 41 -3.34 -17.19 -11.43
CA THR A 41 -4.38 -17.36 -10.42
C THR A 41 -4.80 -18.80 -10.24
N THR A 42 -5.15 -19.16 -9.01
CA THR A 42 -5.78 -20.45 -8.68
C THR A 42 -7.15 -20.21 -8.06
N ARG A 43 -8.10 -21.12 -8.35
CA ARG A 43 -9.40 -21.14 -7.68
C ARG A 43 -9.32 -22.05 -6.47
N VAL A 44 -9.63 -21.52 -5.29
CA VAL A 44 -9.70 -22.29 -4.05
C VAL A 44 -11.14 -22.26 -3.51
N PRO A 45 -11.62 -23.34 -2.85
CA PRO A 45 -12.95 -23.32 -2.24
C PRO A 45 -13.12 -22.13 -1.29
N ALA A 46 -14.21 -21.39 -1.45
CA ALA A 46 -14.54 -20.33 -0.52
C ALA A 46 -15.11 -20.91 0.79
N THR A 47 -14.96 -20.17 1.88
CA THR A 47 -15.44 -20.59 3.20
C THR A 47 -16.88 -20.15 3.38
N SER A 48 -17.80 -21.11 3.42
CA SER A 48 -19.22 -20.85 3.65
C SER A 48 -19.45 -20.21 5.02
N ARG A 49 -20.18 -19.10 5.05
CA ARG A 49 -20.55 -18.42 6.29
C ARG A 49 -21.80 -17.57 6.10
N THR A 50 -22.64 -17.47 7.11
CA THR A 50 -23.72 -16.48 7.15
C THR A 50 -23.26 -15.24 7.92
N GLY A 51 -23.54 -14.05 7.40
CA GLY A 51 -23.20 -12.79 8.05
C GLY A 51 -24.09 -11.65 7.58
N ASN A 52 -24.24 -10.63 8.41
CA ASN A 52 -25.03 -9.45 8.08
C ASN A 52 -24.22 -8.47 7.25
N VAL A 53 -24.84 -7.95 6.18
CA VAL A 53 -24.36 -6.77 5.44
C VAL A 53 -25.28 -5.63 5.81
N CYS A 54 -24.70 -4.57 6.37
CA CYS A 54 -25.45 -3.39 6.79
C CYS A 54 -25.17 -2.21 5.86
N ASP A 55 -26.11 -1.27 5.80
CA ASP A 55 -25.86 0.02 5.17
C ASP A 55 -24.78 0.83 5.90
N LYS A 56 -24.45 2.00 5.34
CA LYS A 56 -23.41 2.91 5.84
C LYS A 56 -23.57 3.31 7.32
N ASN A 57 -24.79 3.32 7.85
CA ASN A 57 -25.07 3.73 9.22
C ASN A 57 -25.23 2.54 10.17
N GLY A 58 -25.35 1.32 9.64
CA GLY A 58 -25.66 0.13 10.42
C GLY A 58 -27.16 -0.01 10.72
N ASP A 59 -28.00 0.88 10.19
CA ASP A 59 -29.42 0.96 10.52
C ASP A 59 -30.23 -0.14 9.80
N ASN A 60 -29.81 -0.49 8.58
CA ASN A 60 -30.44 -1.56 7.79
C ASN A 60 -29.46 -2.68 7.51
N CYS A 61 -29.64 -3.82 8.17
CA CYS A 61 -28.82 -5.02 8.00
C CYS A 61 -29.61 -6.15 7.34
N ALA A 62 -29.01 -6.82 6.35
CA ALA A 62 -29.55 -8.02 5.74
C ALA A 62 -28.58 -9.19 5.89
N SER A 63 -29.11 -10.36 6.27
CA SER A 63 -28.32 -11.59 6.30
C SER A 63 -27.94 -12.02 4.87
N LYS A 64 -26.67 -12.39 4.69
CA LYS A 64 -26.09 -12.86 3.43
C LYS A 64 -25.34 -14.17 3.67
N ASN A 65 -25.40 -15.04 2.67
CA ASN A 65 -24.56 -16.23 2.61
C ASN A 65 -23.30 -15.91 1.81
N TYR A 66 -22.15 -16.08 2.45
CA TYR A 66 -20.82 -15.94 1.86
C TYR A 66 -20.29 -17.32 1.47
N GLY A 67 -19.30 -17.33 0.59
CA GLY A 67 -18.55 -18.51 0.21
C GLY A 67 -19.36 -19.50 -0.63
N THR A 68 -20.33 -19.03 -1.41
CA THR A 68 -21.12 -19.90 -2.30
C THR A 68 -20.35 -20.31 -3.57
N GLY A 69 -19.14 -19.76 -3.79
CA GLY A 69 -18.30 -20.02 -4.95
C GLY A 69 -16.86 -20.36 -4.57
N THR A 70 -15.91 -19.77 -5.29
CA THR A 70 -14.46 -19.98 -5.09
C THR A 70 -13.78 -18.65 -4.85
N ASN A 71 -12.75 -18.61 -4.00
CA ASN A 71 -11.83 -17.48 -3.99
C ASN A 71 -10.87 -17.58 -5.19
N ILE A 72 -10.52 -16.43 -5.76
CA ILE A 72 -9.53 -16.34 -6.84
C ILE A 72 -8.22 -15.87 -6.23
N LYS A 73 -7.31 -16.79 -5.96
CA LYS A 73 -6.00 -16.51 -5.36
C LYS A 73 -5.02 -16.03 -6.43
N LEU A 74 -4.36 -14.92 -6.19
CA LEU A 74 -3.24 -14.43 -7.00
C LEU A 74 -1.94 -15.08 -6.52
N ASN A 75 -1.31 -15.88 -7.37
CA ASN A 75 -0.01 -16.50 -7.09
C ASN A 75 1.15 -15.64 -7.63
N GLY A 76 0.90 -14.91 -8.72
CA GLY A 76 1.89 -14.10 -9.41
C GLY A 76 1.32 -13.39 -10.63
N PHE A 77 2.18 -12.72 -11.37
CA PHE A 77 1.82 -12.07 -12.64
C PHE A 77 3.02 -12.00 -13.57
N LYS A 78 2.76 -11.85 -14.87
CA LYS A 78 3.78 -11.56 -15.87
C LYS A 78 3.71 -10.10 -16.27
N ALA A 79 4.86 -9.42 -16.38
CA ALA A 79 4.94 -8.05 -16.85
C ALA A 79 6.27 -7.79 -17.58
N GLY A 80 6.21 -7.33 -18.83
CA GLY A 80 7.38 -7.04 -19.64
C GLY A 80 8.24 -8.28 -19.90
N GLY A 81 7.60 -9.43 -20.09
CA GLY A 81 8.28 -10.71 -20.34
C GLY A 81 8.98 -11.30 -19.10
N LYS A 82 8.76 -10.76 -17.91
CA LYS A 82 9.26 -11.29 -16.64
C LYS A 82 8.12 -11.85 -15.79
N ASP A 83 8.43 -12.90 -15.04
CA ASP A 83 7.51 -13.52 -14.08
C ASP A 83 7.77 -12.97 -12.68
N TYR A 84 6.70 -12.55 -12.00
CA TYR A 84 6.73 -12.00 -10.64
C TYR A 84 5.89 -12.88 -9.71
N SER A 85 6.46 -13.25 -8.57
CA SER A 85 5.74 -13.92 -7.49
C SER A 85 5.25 -12.90 -6.47
N ILE A 86 4.07 -13.15 -5.87
CA ILE A 86 3.58 -12.34 -4.76
C ILE A 86 4.29 -12.76 -3.48
N LEU A 87 5.11 -11.87 -2.92
CA LEU A 87 5.70 -12.04 -1.59
C LEU A 87 4.84 -11.31 -0.56
N LYS A 88 4.39 -12.04 0.45
CA LYS A 88 3.74 -11.42 1.62
C LYS A 88 4.82 -10.80 2.49
N LEU A 89 5.03 -9.49 2.34
CA LEU A 89 6.03 -8.74 3.08
C LEU A 89 5.55 -8.27 4.46
N VAL A 90 4.24 -8.30 4.71
CA VAL A 90 3.61 -7.68 5.90
C VAL A 90 2.76 -8.69 6.66
N ASP A 91 2.89 -8.71 7.97
CA ASP A 91 2.10 -9.59 8.85
C ASP A 91 0.72 -9.02 9.11
N GLU A 92 0.66 -7.70 9.26
CA GLU A 92 -0.53 -6.95 9.65
C GLU A 92 -0.61 -5.62 8.90
N ALA A 93 -1.82 -5.23 8.53
CA ALA A 93 -2.16 -3.89 8.07
C ALA A 93 -3.09 -3.25 9.11
N ARG A 94 -2.90 -1.98 9.43
CA ARG A 94 -3.79 -1.21 10.31
C ARG A 94 -4.20 0.09 9.65
N PHE A 95 -5.50 0.38 9.62
CA PHE A 95 -5.98 1.71 9.22
C PHE A 95 -6.09 2.63 10.42
N GLN A 96 -5.27 3.68 10.44
CA GLN A 96 -5.40 4.78 11.39
C GLN A 96 -6.46 5.74 10.89
N ARG A 97 -7.39 6.07 11.77
CA ARG A 97 -8.60 6.82 11.41
C ARG A 97 -8.73 8.09 12.24
N VAL A 98 -9.09 9.17 11.56
CA VAL A 98 -9.40 10.47 12.17
C VAL A 98 -10.80 10.90 11.74
N ASN A 99 -11.72 10.95 12.70
CA ASN A 99 -13.10 11.37 12.46
C ASN A 99 -13.15 12.76 11.82
N ASN A 100 -14.14 12.97 10.95
CA ASN A 100 -14.44 14.26 10.35
C ASN A 100 -15.95 14.54 10.41
N ASN A 101 -16.37 15.71 9.91
CA ASN A 101 -17.76 16.14 9.94
C ASN A 101 -18.74 15.26 9.13
N LYS A 102 -18.24 14.34 8.28
CA LYS A 102 -19.05 13.47 7.40
C LYS A 102 -18.93 11.99 7.71
N VAL A 103 -17.87 11.59 8.42
CA VAL A 103 -17.53 10.20 8.77
C VAL A 103 -17.03 10.13 10.19
N GLN A 104 -17.62 9.24 10.98
CA GLN A 104 -17.15 8.89 12.31
C GLN A 104 -17.03 7.38 12.45
N GLY A 105 -16.12 6.93 13.32
CA GLY A 105 -15.97 5.53 13.71
C GLY A 105 -15.34 4.64 12.64
N ILE A 106 -15.49 3.33 12.82
CA ILE A 106 -15.01 2.36 11.83
C ILE A 106 -16.00 2.34 10.67
N ARG A 107 -15.48 2.50 9.46
CA ARG A 107 -16.23 2.25 8.23
C ARG A 107 -15.57 1.17 7.43
N HIS A 108 -16.39 0.26 6.93
CA HIS A 108 -15.97 -0.78 6.03
C HIS A 108 -16.46 -0.45 4.63
N ILE A 109 -15.53 -0.28 3.72
CA ILE A 109 -15.82 -0.11 2.30
C ILE A 109 -15.08 -1.22 1.58
N TYR A 110 -15.74 -2.36 1.45
CA TYR A 110 -15.23 -3.51 0.72
C TYR A 110 -16.21 -3.95 -0.34
N PHE A 111 -15.67 -4.48 -1.42
CA PHE A 111 -16.43 -5.14 -2.48
C PHE A 111 -16.10 -6.62 -2.47
N LEU A 112 -17.08 -7.43 -2.80
CA LEU A 112 -16.97 -8.88 -2.85
C LEU A 112 -17.71 -9.35 -4.10
N GLU A 113 -17.21 -10.42 -4.73
CA GLU A 113 -17.85 -11.03 -5.89
C GLU A 113 -19.28 -11.47 -5.54
N ALA A 114 -20.24 -11.03 -6.34
CA ALA A 114 -21.62 -11.43 -6.20
C ALA A 114 -21.76 -12.94 -6.47
N GLY A 115 -22.48 -13.65 -5.61
CA GLY A 115 -22.87 -15.04 -5.80
C GLY A 115 -24.26 -15.16 -6.46
N SER A 116 -24.82 -16.36 -6.43
CA SER A 116 -26.18 -16.63 -6.91
C SER A 116 -27.24 -16.21 -5.89
N ASN A 117 -28.46 -15.86 -6.32
CA ASN A 117 -29.60 -15.61 -5.41
C ASN A 117 -29.28 -14.65 -4.25
N ASN A 118 -28.65 -13.51 -4.55
CA ASN A 118 -28.35 -12.47 -3.55
C ASN A 118 -27.31 -12.90 -2.49
N SER A 119 -26.46 -13.88 -2.80
CA SER A 119 -25.33 -14.34 -1.99
C SER A 119 -24.01 -13.71 -2.42
N ILE A 120 -22.91 -14.07 -1.75
CA ILE A 120 -21.56 -13.61 -2.01
C ILE A 120 -20.69 -14.83 -2.35
N GLY A 121 -20.04 -14.79 -3.51
CA GLY A 121 -19.25 -15.90 -4.05
C GLY A 121 -17.94 -16.13 -3.31
N SER A 122 -17.31 -15.06 -2.83
CA SER A 122 -16.05 -15.10 -2.08
C SER A 122 -16.25 -15.44 -0.61
N SER A 123 -15.16 -15.83 0.07
CA SER A 123 -15.11 -15.91 1.52
C SER A 123 -15.48 -14.56 2.16
N ALA A 124 -16.05 -14.63 3.36
CA ALA A 124 -16.38 -13.43 4.12
C ALA A 124 -15.12 -12.66 4.54
N VAL A 125 -15.18 -11.34 4.38
CA VAL A 125 -14.20 -10.38 4.89
C VAL A 125 -14.95 -9.39 5.75
N PHE A 126 -14.46 -9.17 6.98
CA PHE A 126 -15.19 -8.36 7.97
C PHE A 126 -14.51 -7.03 8.28
N THR A 127 -13.28 -6.85 7.83
CA THR A 127 -12.49 -5.62 8.01
C THR A 127 -11.81 -5.25 6.72
N MET A 128 -11.53 -3.96 6.50
CA MET A 128 -10.76 -3.54 5.32
C MET A 128 -9.32 -4.06 5.41
N GLU A 129 -8.78 -4.19 6.62
CA GLU A 129 -7.44 -4.72 6.90
C GLU A 129 -7.30 -6.18 6.40
N ASP A 130 -8.33 -6.99 6.63
CA ASP A 130 -8.40 -8.35 6.08
C ASP A 130 -8.51 -8.33 4.55
N ALA A 131 -9.26 -7.38 3.99
CA ALA A 131 -9.43 -7.25 2.54
C ALA A 131 -8.10 -6.90 1.84
N VAL A 132 -7.37 -5.89 2.34
CA VAL A 132 -6.10 -5.42 1.72
C VAL A 132 -4.98 -6.43 1.85
N ARG A 133 -4.98 -7.26 2.90
CA ARG A 133 -3.97 -8.29 3.11
C ARG A 133 -4.31 -9.61 2.41
N SER A 134 -5.50 -9.74 1.83
CA SER A 134 -5.92 -10.95 1.15
C SER A 134 -5.12 -11.16 -0.13
N ASP A 135 -4.77 -12.41 -0.42
CA ASP A 135 -4.28 -12.85 -1.72
C ASP A 135 -5.42 -13.19 -2.69
N PHE A 136 -6.68 -13.00 -2.27
CA PHE A 136 -7.86 -13.20 -3.11
C PHE A 136 -8.29 -11.92 -3.80
N ILE A 137 -8.39 -11.97 -5.14
CA ILE A 137 -8.69 -10.79 -5.98
C ILE A 137 -10.17 -10.61 -6.30
N ASN A 138 -11.02 -11.56 -5.90
CA ASN A 138 -12.47 -11.46 -6.01
C ASN A 138 -13.14 -10.84 -4.77
N GLY A 139 -12.33 -10.11 -4.00
CA GLY A 139 -12.74 -9.22 -2.93
C GLY A 139 -11.67 -8.14 -2.75
N GLY A 140 -12.04 -7.04 -2.11
CA GLY A 140 -11.09 -5.95 -1.90
C GLY A 140 -11.72 -4.78 -1.16
N THR A 141 -10.99 -3.69 -1.06
CA THR A 141 -11.46 -2.46 -0.43
C THR A 141 -11.61 -1.35 -1.46
N ASP A 142 -12.66 -0.56 -1.33
CA ASP A 142 -12.87 0.62 -2.16
C ASP A 142 -12.28 1.85 -1.46
N ASN A 143 -11.40 2.57 -2.17
CA ASN A 143 -10.77 3.83 -1.77
C ASN A 143 -10.10 3.84 -0.38
N VAL A 144 -8.90 3.27 -0.26
CA VAL A 144 -8.07 3.38 0.97
C VAL A 144 -7.69 4.83 1.28
N PHE A 145 -7.49 5.66 0.25
CA PHE A 145 -7.21 7.08 0.35
C PHE A 145 -8.22 7.84 -0.51
N ALA A 146 -8.88 8.84 0.06
CA ALA A 146 -9.71 9.78 -0.69
C ALA A 146 -9.03 11.15 -0.62
N ASN A 147 -8.48 11.62 -1.74
CA ASN A 147 -8.02 13.00 -1.84
C ASN A 147 -8.62 13.67 -3.08
N ASP A 148 -9.49 14.62 -2.75
CA ASP A 148 -10.09 15.72 -3.51
C ASP A 148 -11.42 15.54 -4.28
N SER A 149 -12.31 16.50 -3.96
CA SER A 149 -13.53 16.95 -4.61
C SER A 149 -14.60 15.92 -5.07
N GLY A 150 -15.32 15.28 -4.14
CA GLY A 150 -16.77 15.15 -4.40
C GLY A 150 -17.59 14.12 -3.63
N VAL A 151 -17.20 12.85 -3.58
CA VAL A 151 -18.19 11.79 -3.24
C VAL A 151 -17.74 10.81 -2.16
N ASN A 152 -16.44 10.55 -2.03
CA ASN A 152 -15.93 9.56 -1.09
C ASN A 152 -15.42 10.23 0.18
N PHE A 153 -16.24 10.20 1.23
CA PHE A 153 -15.82 10.60 2.57
C PHE A 153 -15.19 9.39 3.25
N ASN A 154 -13.86 9.38 3.32
CA ASN A 154 -13.10 8.43 4.11
C ASN A 154 -12.54 9.15 5.36
N ASN A 155 -12.33 8.39 6.44
CA ASN A 155 -11.66 8.85 7.65
C ASN A 155 -10.31 8.17 7.87
N ILE A 156 -9.80 7.42 6.90
CA ILE A 156 -8.44 6.85 6.96
C ILE A 156 -7.43 7.97 6.72
N GLU A 157 -6.59 8.20 7.73
CA GLU A 157 -5.47 9.15 7.67
C GLU A 157 -4.19 8.45 7.21
N ARG A 158 -3.97 7.21 7.69
CA ARG A 158 -2.73 6.48 7.46
C ARG A 158 -2.98 4.98 7.44
N VAL A 159 -2.15 4.27 6.67
CA VAL A 159 -2.10 2.80 6.63
C VAL A 159 -0.75 2.37 7.19
N ASP A 160 -0.77 1.64 8.30
CA ASP A 160 0.45 1.08 8.90
C ASP A 160 0.61 -0.37 8.43
N PHE A 161 1.75 -0.68 7.83
CA PHE A 161 2.16 -2.03 7.48
C PHE A 161 3.19 -2.53 8.49
N LEU A 162 2.83 -3.59 9.22
CA LEU A 162 3.60 -4.09 10.36
C LEU A 162 4.22 -5.45 10.03
N ILE A 163 5.53 -5.53 10.20
CA ILE A 163 6.32 -6.77 10.14
C ILE A 163 6.69 -7.12 11.59
N LYS A 164 6.01 -8.11 12.16
CA LYS A 164 6.16 -8.51 13.56
C LYS A 164 7.50 -9.17 13.84
N SER A 165 8.10 -9.79 12.83
CA SER A 165 9.46 -10.34 12.91
C SER A 165 10.56 -9.28 12.83
N GLY A 166 10.22 -8.02 12.59
CA GLY A 166 11.17 -6.94 12.36
C GLY A 166 11.86 -7.02 10.99
N LEU A 167 12.83 -6.14 10.76
CA LEU A 167 13.67 -6.21 9.57
C LEU A 167 14.74 -7.27 9.78
N ILE A 168 14.62 -8.39 9.08
CA ILE A 168 15.64 -9.45 9.10
C ILE A 168 16.76 -9.05 8.14
N VAL A 169 17.86 -8.55 8.69
CA VAL A 169 19.12 -8.39 7.94
C VAL A 169 19.83 -9.75 7.98
N LYS A 170 20.01 -10.37 6.81
CA LYS A 170 20.94 -11.50 6.72
C LYS A 170 22.36 -10.95 6.87
N PRO A 171 23.20 -11.49 7.78
CA PRO A 171 24.64 -11.21 7.70
C PRO A 171 25.11 -11.49 6.28
N ASP A 172 25.93 -10.59 5.74
CA ASP A 172 26.51 -10.62 4.39
C ASP A 172 25.58 -10.25 3.21
N TYR A 173 24.40 -9.64 3.46
CA TYR A 173 23.64 -9.01 2.37
C TYR A 173 24.30 -7.69 1.94
N VAL A 174 25.04 -7.73 0.83
CA VAL A 174 25.51 -6.54 0.11
C VAL A 174 24.46 -6.17 -0.93
N ASN A 175 23.93 -4.94 -0.83
CA ASN A 175 23.06 -4.38 -1.86
C ASN A 175 23.96 -3.91 -3.02
N ASP A 176 24.11 -4.71 -4.07
CA ASP A 176 24.88 -4.37 -5.28
C ASP A 176 24.13 -3.40 -6.21
N ALA A 177 23.34 -2.47 -5.64
CA ALA A 177 22.62 -1.44 -6.39
C ALA A 177 23.50 -0.25 -6.74
#